data_AF-A0A369QXE8-F1
#
_entry.id   AF-A0A369QXE8-F1
#
_cell.length_a   1.000
_cell.length_b   1.000
_cell.length_c   1.000
_cell.angle_alpha   90.00
_cell.angle_beta   90.00
_cell.angle_gamma   90.00
#
_symmetry.space_group_name_H-M   'P 1'
#
loop_
_entity.id
_entity.type
_entity.pdbx_description
1 polymer ?
#
loop_
_entity_poly.entity_id
_entity_poly.type
_entity_poly.pdbx_seq_one_letter_code
_entity_poly.pdbx_strand_id
1 'polypeptide(L)'
;MSFVRPEAVAALTRWREVAIALAAAAFGVWVAARGGYFYAVLGGVILVFALGFALSAWRRLRFAPGADAPGMVEIDEGAIAYFGPETGGVVALSELDEVQATAHPSGLAWRLHQSDGTVLTIPAAASGADQLFDVFGALPGASTRPFLAAVEHPPAGTLRLWRRRGGAHEPRLPRP
;
A
#
# COMPACT_ATOMS: atom_id res chain seq x y z
N MET A 1 15.70 -4.45 23.24
CA MET A 1 16.65 -4.52 22.11
C MET A 1 16.47 -5.85 21.41
N SER A 2 15.62 -5.93 20.38
CA SER A 2 15.59 -7.10 19.49
C SER A 2 16.34 -6.73 18.21
N PHE A 3 17.34 -7.53 17.85
CA PHE A 3 18.19 -7.35 16.67
C PHE A 3 17.56 -7.97 15.41
N VAL A 4 16.23 -8.11 15.39
CA VAL A 4 15.52 -8.65 14.23
C VAL A 4 14.85 -7.48 13.53
N ARG A 5 15.30 -7.19 12.30
CA ARG A 5 14.67 -6.22 11.41
C ARG A 5 13.15 -6.54 11.35
N PRO A 6 12.26 -5.59 11.61
CA PRO A 6 10.81 -5.84 11.56
C PRO A 6 10.36 -6.39 10.21
N GLU A 7 11.08 -6.05 9.11
CA GLU A 7 10.81 -6.62 7.79
C GLU A 7 11.10 -8.13 7.72
N ALA A 8 12.10 -8.62 8.47
CA ALA A 8 12.41 -10.04 8.54
C ALA A 8 11.35 -10.82 9.32
N VAL A 9 10.77 -10.24 10.38
CA VAL A 9 9.67 -10.85 11.15
C VAL A 9 8.39 -10.91 10.31
N ALA A 10 8.08 -9.84 9.57
CA ALA A 10 6.94 -9.78 8.66
C ALA A 10 7.07 -10.82 7.53
N ALA A 11 8.27 -10.95 6.95
CA ALA A 11 8.54 -12.01 5.97
C ALA A 11 8.39 -13.41 6.60
N LEU A 12 8.95 -13.66 7.79
CA LEU A 12 8.92 -14.97 8.43
C LEU A 12 7.50 -15.42 8.81
N THR A 13 6.68 -14.50 9.33
CA THR A 13 5.26 -14.76 9.64
C THR A 13 4.46 -15.05 8.38
N ARG A 14 4.75 -14.36 7.28
CA ARG A 14 4.14 -14.58 5.97
C ARG A 14 4.46 -15.97 5.37
N TRP A 15 5.68 -16.47 5.55
CA TRP A 15 6.07 -17.81 5.09
C TRP A 15 5.64 -18.93 6.05
N ARG A 16 5.29 -18.61 7.29
CA ARG A 16 4.85 -19.58 8.31
C ARG A 16 3.62 -20.36 7.86
N GLU A 17 2.64 -19.70 7.26
CA GLU A 17 1.41 -20.36 6.79
C GLU A 17 1.69 -21.40 5.70
N VAL A 18 2.57 -21.06 4.75
CA VAL A 18 3.01 -21.96 3.69
C VAL A 18 3.80 -23.14 4.27
N ALA A 19 4.70 -22.87 5.23
CA ALA A 19 5.48 -23.91 5.89
C ALA A 19 4.59 -24.89 6.69
N ILE A 20 3.59 -24.38 7.41
CA ILE A 20 2.61 -25.21 8.14
C ILE A 20 1.80 -26.06 7.16
N ALA A 21 1.33 -25.48 6.05
CA ALA A 21 0.56 -26.21 5.04
C ALA A 21 1.40 -27.32 4.37
N LEU A 22 2.67 -27.04 4.06
CA LEU A 22 3.61 -28.05 3.55
C LEU A 22 3.88 -29.17 4.56
N ALA A 23 4.08 -28.83 5.84
CA ALA A 23 4.26 -29.82 6.89
C ALA A 23 3.02 -30.70 7.06
N ALA A 24 1.82 -30.12 6.99
CA ALA A 24 0.56 -30.86 7.04
C ALA A 24 0.38 -31.78 5.82
N ALA A 25 0.75 -31.32 4.61
CA ALA A 25 0.72 -32.14 3.41
C ALA A 25 1.69 -33.33 3.52
N ALA A 26 2.92 -33.10 3.97
CA ALA A 26 3.90 -34.15 4.23
C ALA A 26 3.41 -35.16 5.27
N PHE A 27 2.73 -34.68 6.32
CA PHE A 27 2.11 -35.54 7.33
C PHE A 27 0.99 -36.41 6.73
N GLY A 28 0.11 -35.84 5.89
CA GLY A 28 -0.93 -36.60 5.20
C GLY A 28 -0.37 -37.72 4.31
N VAL A 29 0.70 -37.43 3.56
CA VAL A 29 1.41 -38.42 2.74
C VAL A 29 2.04 -39.51 3.61
N TRP A 30 2.69 -39.13 4.72
CA TRP A 30 3.29 -40.08 5.66
C TRP A 30 2.25 -41.02 6.28
N VAL A 31 1.08 -40.49 6.66
CA VAL A 31 -0.04 -41.30 7.18
C VAL A 31 -0.55 -42.27 6.11
N ALA A 32 -0.74 -41.81 4.86
CA ALA A 32 -1.18 -42.67 3.77
C ALA A 32 -0.18 -43.80 3.47
N ALA A 33 1.12 -43.55 3.66
CA ALA A 33 2.19 -44.52 3.45
C ALA A 33 2.27 -45.62 4.53
N ARG A 34 1.50 -45.53 5.64
CA ARG A 34 1.47 -46.57 6.69
C ARG A 34 0.79 -47.89 6.25
N GLY A 35 0.13 -47.89 5.09
CA GLY A 35 -0.48 -49.07 4.47
C GLY A 35 -1.89 -49.36 4.98
N GLY A 36 -2.70 -50.07 4.18
CA GLY A 36 -4.11 -50.37 4.50
C GLY A 36 -5.10 -49.26 4.09
N TYR A 37 -6.34 -49.66 3.81
CA TYR A 37 -7.35 -48.77 3.23
C TYR A 37 -7.73 -47.60 4.15
N PHE A 38 -7.79 -47.84 5.47
CA PHE A 38 -8.10 -46.83 6.47
C PHE A 38 -7.07 -45.68 6.47
N TYR A 39 -5.78 -46.01 6.53
CA TYR A 39 -4.71 -45.02 6.55
C TYR A 39 -4.58 -44.27 5.21
N ALA A 40 -4.86 -44.94 4.08
CA ALA A 40 -4.92 -44.29 2.77
C ALA A 40 -6.00 -43.22 2.69
N VAL A 41 -7.23 -43.52 3.14
CA VAL A 41 -8.34 -42.55 3.18
C VAL A 41 -8.02 -41.41 4.14
N LEU A 42 -7.55 -41.72 5.35
CA LEU A 42 -7.23 -40.72 6.37
C LEU A 42 -6.12 -39.76 5.89
N GLY A 43 -5.02 -40.29 5.36
CA GLY A 43 -3.93 -39.49 4.82
C GLY A 43 -4.35 -38.68 3.59
N GLY A 44 -5.22 -39.23 2.73
CA GLY A 44 -5.80 -38.53 1.59
C GLY A 44 -6.64 -37.32 2.00
N VAL A 45 -7.49 -37.46 3.02
CA VAL A 45 -8.29 -36.33 3.55
C VAL A 45 -7.36 -35.23 4.09
N ILE A 46 -6.37 -35.58 4.90
CA ILE A 46 -5.39 -34.63 5.44
C ILE A 46 -4.67 -33.88 4.30
N LEU A 47 -4.24 -34.62 3.26
CA LEU A 47 -3.54 -34.04 2.12
C LEU A 47 -4.42 -33.06 1.34
N VAL A 48 -5.69 -33.39 1.10
CA VAL A 48 -6.64 -32.49 0.40
C VAL A 48 -6.83 -31.19 1.18
N PHE A 49 -7.03 -31.27 2.50
CA PHE A 49 -7.16 -30.08 3.33
C PHE A 49 -5.88 -29.24 3.34
N ALA A 50 -4.71 -29.88 3.47
CA ALA A 50 -3.42 -29.19 3.45
C ALA A 50 -3.16 -28.49 2.12
N LEU A 51 -3.48 -29.13 0.98
CA LEU A 51 -3.38 -28.53 -0.34
C LEU A 51 -4.36 -27.37 -0.53
N GLY A 52 -5.60 -27.49 -0.05
CA GLY A 52 -6.57 -26.40 -0.06
C GLY A 52 -6.08 -25.18 0.73
N PHE A 53 -5.51 -25.42 1.91
CA PHE A 53 -4.95 -24.38 2.75
C PHE A 53 -3.70 -23.74 2.10
N ALA A 54 -2.80 -24.55 1.54
CA ALA A 54 -1.62 -24.08 0.80
C ALA A 54 -2.01 -23.22 -0.40
N LEU A 55 -3.03 -23.62 -1.15
CA LEU A 55 -3.54 -22.87 -2.30
C LEU A 55 -4.14 -21.53 -1.87
N SER A 56 -4.90 -21.50 -0.76
CA SER A 56 -5.45 -20.26 -0.20
C SER A 56 -4.35 -19.32 0.29
N ALA A 57 -3.38 -19.83 1.04
CA ALA A 57 -2.21 -19.06 1.49
C ALA A 57 -1.42 -18.53 0.29
N TRP A 58 -1.17 -19.36 -0.73
CA TRP A 58 -0.46 -18.95 -1.94
C TRP A 58 -1.20 -17.88 -2.74
N ARG A 59 -2.54 -17.99 -2.86
CA ARG A 59 -3.37 -16.93 -3.45
C ARG A 59 -3.25 -15.64 -2.66
N ARG A 60 -3.30 -15.69 -1.32
CA ARG A 60 -3.16 -14.51 -0.46
C ARG A 60 -1.79 -13.85 -0.61
N LEU A 61 -0.72 -14.62 -0.83
CA LEU A 61 0.62 -14.12 -1.14
C LEU A 61 0.73 -13.48 -2.53
N ARG A 62 0.02 -14.03 -3.53
CA ARG A 62 -0.03 -13.51 -4.90
C ARG A 62 -0.87 -12.22 -5.01
N PHE A 63 -1.89 -12.08 -4.16
CA PHE A 63 -2.81 -10.93 -4.13
C PHE A 63 -2.53 -9.95 -2.99
N ALA A 64 -1.42 -10.09 -2.27
CA ALA A 64 -0.93 -9.04 -1.39
C ALA A 64 0.05 -8.19 -2.22
N PRO A 65 -0.34 -6.99 -2.69
CA PRO A 65 0.63 -6.00 -3.13
C PRO A 65 1.67 -5.84 -2.03
N GLY A 66 2.94 -5.79 -2.40
CA GLY A 66 4.02 -5.71 -1.43
C GLY A 66 3.85 -4.53 -0.48
N ALA A 67 4.17 -4.77 0.78
CA ALA A 67 4.46 -3.79 1.85
C ALA A 67 3.26 -3.11 2.53
N ASP A 68 2.89 -3.65 3.70
CA ASP A 68 2.73 -2.99 5.02
C ASP A 68 2.09 -1.59 5.17
N ALA A 69 1.53 -1.00 4.13
CA ALA A 69 0.74 0.22 4.22
C ALA A 69 -0.74 -0.12 4.06
N PRO A 70 -1.51 -0.17 5.15
CA PRO A 70 -2.94 -0.45 5.05
C PRO A 70 -3.67 0.71 4.36
N GLY A 71 -4.58 0.35 3.45
CA GLY A 71 -5.53 1.27 2.85
C GLY A 71 -5.62 1.19 1.32
N MET A 72 -6.67 1.79 0.79
CA MET A 72 -6.98 1.82 -0.64
C MET A 72 -7.16 3.26 -1.09
N VAL A 73 -6.59 3.58 -2.24
CA VAL A 73 -6.78 4.85 -2.94
C VAL A 73 -7.76 4.61 -4.09
N GLU A 74 -8.80 5.42 -4.13
CA GLU A 74 -9.76 5.49 -5.23
C GLU A 74 -9.65 6.87 -5.85
N ILE A 75 -9.64 6.92 -7.18
CA ILE A 75 -9.49 8.16 -7.94
C ILE A 75 -10.65 8.23 -8.90
N ASP A 76 -11.44 9.28 -8.74
CA ASP A 76 -12.52 9.65 -9.65
C ASP A 76 -12.11 10.88 -10.46
N GLU A 77 -12.96 11.30 -11.39
CA GLU A 77 -12.70 12.35 -12.40
C GLU A 77 -12.28 13.72 -11.82
N GLY A 78 -12.44 13.95 -10.51
CA GLY A 78 -12.02 15.18 -9.85
C GLY A 78 -11.64 15.05 -8.38
N ALA A 79 -11.52 13.83 -7.84
CA ALA A 79 -11.24 13.63 -6.42
C ALA A 79 -10.34 12.42 -6.18
N ILE A 80 -9.54 12.51 -5.12
CA ILE A 80 -8.72 11.42 -4.58
C ILE A 80 -9.32 11.05 -3.23
N ALA A 81 -9.81 9.82 -3.13
CA ALA A 81 -10.28 9.23 -1.89
C ALA A 81 -9.23 8.26 -1.35
N TYR A 82 -8.92 8.35 -0.06
CA TYR A 82 -8.08 7.38 0.63
C TYR A 82 -8.83 6.79 1.82
N PHE A 83 -8.91 5.46 1.82
CA PHE A 83 -9.55 4.66 2.86
C PHE A 83 -8.46 3.91 3.63
N GLY A 84 -7.88 4.55 4.64
CA GLY A 84 -6.97 3.91 5.58
C GLY A 84 -7.70 3.38 6.83
N PRO A 85 -7.04 2.51 7.62
CA PRO A 85 -7.67 1.87 8.79
C PRO A 85 -7.86 2.81 9.98
N GLU A 86 -6.96 3.78 10.16
CA GLU A 86 -7.04 4.78 11.25
C GLU A 86 -7.39 6.17 10.74
N THR A 87 -6.99 6.48 9.51
CA THR A 87 -7.21 7.78 8.88
C THR A 87 -7.65 7.58 7.44
N GLY A 88 -8.51 8.48 6.97
CA GLY A 88 -9.03 8.47 5.62
C GLY A 88 -9.67 9.81 5.30
N GLY A 89 -9.96 10.03 4.03
CA GLY A 89 -10.56 11.28 3.59
C GLY A 89 -10.61 11.37 2.08
N VAL A 90 -11.28 12.42 1.61
CA VAL A 90 -11.45 12.72 0.20
C VAL A 90 -10.95 14.12 -0.04
N VAL A 91 -10.09 14.28 -1.05
CA VAL A 91 -9.55 15.57 -1.48
C VAL A 91 -9.97 15.82 -2.92
N ALA A 92 -10.60 16.97 -3.17
CA ALA A 92 -10.93 17.40 -4.53
C ALA A 92 -9.68 17.96 -5.22
N LEU A 93 -9.40 17.49 -6.44
CA LEU A 93 -8.29 17.96 -7.27
C LEU A 93 -8.39 19.45 -7.59
N SER A 94 -9.62 19.97 -7.72
CA SER A 94 -9.88 21.40 -7.94
C SER A 94 -9.44 22.29 -6.77
N GLU A 95 -9.48 21.76 -5.56
CA GLU A 95 -9.15 22.45 -4.30
C GLU A 95 -7.74 22.11 -3.78
N LEU A 96 -7.04 21.22 -4.48
CA LEU A 96 -5.69 20.83 -4.13
C LEU A 96 -4.73 22.01 -4.32
N ASP A 97 -4.08 22.42 -3.24
CA ASP A 97 -3.18 23.57 -3.19
C ASP A 97 -1.71 23.17 -3.12
N GLU A 98 -1.40 22.07 -2.43
CA GLU A 98 -0.02 21.62 -2.25
C GLU A 98 0.06 20.08 -2.23
N VAL A 99 1.11 19.56 -2.88
CA VAL A 99 1.49 18.15 -2.78
C VAL A 99 2.90 18.04 -2.23
N GLN A 100 3.04 17.27 -1.15
CA GLN A 100 4.32 17.03 -0.48
C GLN A 100 4.60 15.53 -0.40
N ALA A 101 5.88 15.18 -0.48
CA ALA A 101 6.41 13.87 -0.10
C ALA A 101 6.91 13.94 1.34
N THR A 102 6.57 12.96 2.18
CA THR A 102 7.06 12.88 3.56
C THR A 102 7.48 11.47 3.92
N ALA A 103 8.40 11.35 4.88
CA ALA A 103 8.79 10.06 5.45
C ALA A 103 7.60 9.43 6.20
N HIS A 104 7.40 8.13 6.01
CA HIS A 104 6.36 7.33 6.65
C HIS A 104 6.97 6.00 7.17
N PRO A 105 6.42 5.37 8.22
CA PRO A 105 6.91 4.07 8.70
C PRO A 105 6.96 2.98 7.62
N SER A 106 6.06 3.05 6.64
CA SER A 106 6.01 2.15 5.47
C SER A 106 6.82 2.65 4.26
N GLY A 107 7.69 3.65 4.43
CA GLY A 107 8.49 4.27 3.37
C GLY A 107 8.09 5.71 3.08
N LEU A 108 7.45 5.94 1.93
CA LEU A 108 7.02 7.27 1.48
C LEU A 108 5.52 7.45 1.72
N ALA A 109 5.10 8.66 2.09
CA ALA A 109 3.71 9.09 2.03
C ALA A 109 3.55 10.41 1.28
N TRP A 110 2.45 10.53 0.56
CA TRP A 110 2.00 11.73 -0.10
C TRP A 110 1.09 12.53 0.84
N ARG A 111 1.37 13.81 1.05
CA ARG A 111 0.47 14.73 1.74
C ARG A 111 -0.16 15.68 0.75
N LEU A 112 -1.48 15.64 0.71
CA LEU A 112 -2.32 16.48 -0.14
C LEU A 112 -2.97 17.54 0.74
N HIS A 113 -2.68 18.81 0.46
CA HIS A 113 -3.28 19.94 1.18
C HIS A 113 -4.35 20.58 0.31
N GLN A 114 -5.53 20.81 0.89
CA GLN A 114 -6.59 21.61 0.30
C GLN A 114 -6.55 23.06 0.79
N SER A 115 -7.21 23.94 0.03
CA SER A 115 -7.36 25.36 0.36
C SER A 115 -8.11 25.64 1.67
N ASP A 116 -8.92 24.70 2.15
CA ASP A 116 -9.66 24.77 3.41
C ASP A 116 -8.80 24.39 4.64
N GLY A 117 -7.55 23.96 4.43
CA GLY A 117 -6.64 23.50 5.47
C GLY A 117 -6.70 21.98 5.73
N THR A 118 -7.54 21.24 5.01
CA THR A 118 -7.61 19.78 5.09
C THR A 118 -6.30 19.16 4.57
N VAL A 119 -5.77 18.18 5.29
CA VAL A 119 -4.54 17.45 4.92
C VAL A 119 -4.82 15.96 4.87
N LEU A 120 -4.77 15.39 3.67
CA LEU A 120 -4.87 13.95 3.46
C LEU A 120 -3.47 13.35 3.31
N THR A 121 -3.14 12.37 4.14
CA THR A 121 -1.86 11.65 4.07
C THR A 121 -2.11 10.25 3.52
N ILE A 122 -1.48 9.94 2.39
CA ILE A 122 -1.66 8.69 1.64
C ILE A 122 -0.31 7.97 1.56
N PRO A 123 -0.14 6.80 2.18
CA PRO A 123 1.07 6.00 2.00
C PRO A 123 1.28 5.62 0.52
N ALA A 124 2.50 5.76 0.00
CA ALA A 124 2.84 5.42 -1.38
C ALA A 124 2.72 3.91 -1.67
N ALA A 125 2.74 3.07 -0.62
CA ALA A 125 2.54 1.62 -0.73
C ALA A 125 1.06 1.20 -0.59
N ALA A 126 0.12 2.14 -0.43
CA ALA A 126 -1.31 1.83 -0.40
C ALA A 126 -1.79 1.26 -1.74
N SER A 127 -2.83 0.42 -1.71
CA SER A 127 -3.38 -0.17 -2.94
C SER A 127 -3.98 0.94 -3.82
N GLY A 128 -3.61 0.99 -5.10
CA GLY A 128 -4.08 2.01 -6.04
C GLY A 128 -3.31 3.34 -5.99
N ALA A 129 -2.32 3.48 -5.09
CA ALA A 129 -1.51 4.70 -4.98
C ALA A 129 -0.61 4.94 -6.20
N ASP A 130 -0.38 3.94 -7.03
CA ASP A 130 0.30 4.03 -8.32
C ASP A 130 -0.45 4.95 -9.31
N GLN A 131 -1.78 5.02 -9.22
CA GLN A 131 -2.59 5.91 -10.07
C GLN A 131 -2.40 7.40 -9.72
N LEU A 132 -1.88 7.72 -8.52
CA LEU A 132 -1.62 9.10 -8.11
C LEU A 132 -0.57 9.78 -8.99
N PHE A 133 0.35 9.01 -9.59
CA PHE A 133 1.38 9.59 -10.47
C PHE A 133 0.79 10.24 -11.72
N ASP A 134 -0.20 9.61 -12.33
CA ASP A 134 -0.88 10.15 -13.52
C ASP A 134 -1.65 11.42 -13.15
N VAL A 135 -2.32 11.40 -11.99
CA VAL A 135 -3.03 12.55 -11.45
C VAL A 135 -2.09 13.72 -11.14
N PHE A 136 -0.96 13.46 -10.47
CA PHE A 136 0.03 14.50 -10.17
C PHE A 136 0.69 15.05 -11.44
N GLY A 137 0.87 14.22 -12.47
CA GLY A 137 1.36 14.63 -13.78
C GLY A 137 0.36 15.54 -14.53
N ALA A 138 -0.93 15.35 -14.32
CA ALA A 138 -1.99 16.16 -14.91
C ALA A 138 -2.21 17.52 -14.21
N LEU A 139 -1.61 17.74 -13.04
CA LEU A 139 -1.79 19.00 -12.30
C LEU A 139 -1.20 20.20 -13.07
N PRO A 140 -1.85 21.39 -13.02
CA PRO A 140 -1.37 22.57 -13.74
C PRO A 140 0.05 22.97 -13.35
N GLY A 141 0.95 22.99 -14.34
CA GLY A 141 2.35 23.36 -14.15
C GLY A 141 3.17 22.38 -13.31
N ALA A 142 2.63 21.18 -13.04
CA ALA A 142 3.38 20.09 -12.43
C ALA A 142 4.36 19.47 -13.42
N SER A 143 5.39 18.82 -12.89
CA SER A 143 6.32 18.00 -13.65
C SER A 143 6.41 16.65 -12.96
N THR A 144 6.47 15.55 -13.72
CA THR A 144 6.51 14.20 -13.14
C THR A 144 7.85 13.88 -12.48
N ARG A 145 8.94 14.55 -12.91
CA ARG A 145 10.32 14.26 -12.45
C ARG A 145 10.51 14.37 -10.93
N PRO A 146 10.07 15.43 -10.23
CA PRO A 146 10.18 15.51 -8.77
C PRO A 146 9.43 14.41 -8.03
N PHE A 147 8.26 13.98 -8.53
CA PHE A 147 7.50 12.88 -7.92
C PHE A 147 8.24 11.55 -8.05
N LEU A 148 8.80 11.26 -9.24
CA LEU A 148 9.60 10.05 -9.44
C LEU A 148 10.88 10.06 -8.57
N ALA A 149 11.57 11.20 -8.51
CA ALA A 149 12.76 11.36 -7.69
C ALA A 149 12.48 11.12 -6.20
N ALA A 150 11.31 11.55 -5.69
CA ALA A 150 10.90 11.31 -4.31
C ALA A 150 10.60 9.84 -4.00
N VAL A 151 10.31 9.02 -5.01
CA VAL A 151 10.05 7.59 -4.84
C VAL A 151 11.34 6.79 -4.90
N GLU A 152 12.24 7.14 -5.82
CA GLU A 152 13.59 6.55 -5.88
C GLU A 152 14.42 6.92 -4.65
N HIS A 153 14.28 8.16 -4.16
CA HIS A 153 15.02 8.70 -3.04
C HIS A 153 14.05 9.35 -2.04
N PRO A 154 13.40 8.55 -1.17
CA PRO A 154 12.45 9.05 -0.17
C PRO A 154 13.08 10.13 0.72
N PRO A 155 12.41 11.28 0.93
CA PRO A 155 12.95 12.34 1.76
C PRO A 155 12.96 11.92 3.23
N ALA A 156 13.98 12.33 3.98
CA ALA A 156 14.05 12.11 5.43
C ALA A 156 13.07 13.00 6.23
N GLY A 157 12.46 13.98 5.58
CA GLY A 157 11.47 14.89 6.16
C GLY A 157 10.37 15.19 5.16
N THR A 158 9.81 16.40 5.21
CA THR A 158 8.74 16.81 4.30
C THR A 158 9.30 17.65 3.15
N LEU A 159 9.13 17.17 1.92
CA LEU A 159 9.55 17.81 0.68
C LEU A 159 8.31 18.24 -0.11
N ARG A 160 8.09 19.54 -0.26
CA ARG A 160 7.05 20.07 -1.14
C ARG A 160 7.45 19.87 -2.60
N LEU A 161 6.64 19.15 -3.36
CA LEU A 161 6.91 18.82 -4.77
C LEU A 161 6.11 19.68 -5.73
N TRP A 162 4.91 20.07 -5.32
CA TRP A 162 4.05 20.92 -6.13
C TRP A 162 3.24 21.87 -5.25
N ARG A 163 2.97 23.06 -5.80
CA ARG A 163 2.03 24.02 -5.24
C ARG A 163 1.28 24.67 -6.38
N ARG A 164 -0.02 24.87 -6.21
CA ARG A 164 -0.83 25.65 -7.13
C ARG A 164 -0.24 27.05 -7.23
N ARG A 165 0.19 27.45 -8.43
CA ARG A 165 0.57 28.85 -8.67
C ARG A 165 -0.73 29.64 -8.61
N GLY A 166 -0.88 30.47 -7.57
CA GLY A 166 -2.12 31.19 -7.29
C GLY A 166 -2.62 31.93 -8.52
N GLY A 167 -3.90 31.78 -8.83
CA GLY A 167 -4.60 32.81 -9.58
C GLY A 167 -4.47 34.12 -8.81
N ALA A 168 -4.03 35.17 -9.49
CA ALA A 168 -3.82 36.48 -8.92
C ALA A 168 -5.08 36.96 -8.16
N HIS A 169 -5.01 37.02 -6.83
CA HIS A 169 -5.71 38.06 -6.09
C HIS A 169 -4.75 39.24 -6.01
N GLU A 170 -4.64 39.97 -7.12
CA GLU A 170 -3.94 41.25 -7.18
C GLU A 170 -4.81 42.26 -6.42
N PRO A 171 -4.36 42.81 -5.27
CA PRO A 171 -5.06 43.91 -4.64
C PRO A 171 -4.96 45.08 -5.62
N ARG A 172 -6.06 45.45 -6.28
CA ARG A 172 -6.13 46.73 -6.99
C ARG A 172 -5.87 47.83 -5.96
N LEU A 173 -4.68 48.40 -6.01
CA LEU A 173 -4.35 49.63 -5.32
C LEU A 173 -5.38 50.71 -5.73
N PRO A 174 -5.99 51.45 -4.80
CA PRO A 174 -6.65 52.69 -5.15
C PRO A 174 -5.57 53.65 -5.68
N ARG A 175 -5.71 54.05 -6.95
CA ARG A 175 -4.86 55.09 -7.54
C ARG A 175 -5.20 56.44 -6.89
N PRO A 176 -4.22 57.19 -6.36
CA PRO A 176 -4.39 58.60 -6.04
C PRO A 176 -4.48 59.45 -7.31
#